data_AF-A0A6B0W8S3-F1
#
_entry.id   AF-A0A6B0W8S3-F1
#
_cell.length_a   1.000
_cell.length_b   1.000
_cell.length_c   1.000
_cell.angle_alpha   90.00
_cell.angle_beta   90.00
_cell.angle_gamma   90.00
#
_symmetry.space_group_name_H-M   'P 1'
#
loop_
_entity.id
_entity.type
_entity.pdbx_description
1 polymer ?
#
loop_
_entity_poly.entity_id
_entity_poly.type
_entity_poly.pdbx_seq_one_letter_code
_entity_poly.pdbx_strand_id
1 'polypeptide(L)'
;MGTLALAGAFFQDRVGLITFDARSRRLLVRPQVGRNHAIHCLEAYQDLVLERSAHEPRRVDDSFLGLLRKPSMVPVVSDFLFEDTEPLLEELLALNATHDVFVVLIDSRHAFELPELSAGWVEGCDVETGESRLLSAEDVRRLAERVAAWQDGVEAQAVGLGLEVLRLGADAERFHHQVVDFLADRRLRKR
;
A
#
# COMPACT_ATOMS: atom_id res chain seq x y z
N MET A 1 -0.85 1.74 -8.46
CA MET A 1 -0.91 3.20 -8.20
C MET A 1 -1.47 4.02 -9.36
N GLY A 2 -0.95 3.87 -10.60
CA GLY A 2 -1.39 4.69 -11.76
C GLY A 2 -2.90 4.69 -12.00
N THR A 3 -3.58 3.55 -11.88
CA THR A 3 -5.04 3.44 -12.07
C THR A 3 -5.85 4.20 -11.01
N LEU A 4 -5.43 4.18 -9.74
CA LEU A 4 -6.13 4.89 -8.65
C LEU A 4 -5.94 6.40 -8.76
N ALA A 5 -4.71 6.85 -9.04
CA ALA A 5 -4.42 8.26 -9.26
C ALA A 5 -5.14 8.79 -10.50
N LEU A 6 -5.19 8.01 -11.58
CA LEU A 6 -5.88 8.38 -12.81
C LEU A 6 -7.40 8.33 -12.66
N ALA A 7 -7.96 7.36 -11.91
CA ALA A 7 -9.38 7.31 -11.58
C ALA A 7 -9.84 8.55 -10.80
N GLY A 8 -9.03 9.06 -9.86
CA GLY A 8 -9.28 10.34 -9.19
C GLY A 8 -9.14 11.57 -10.12
N ALA A 9 -8.23 11.51 -11.09
CA ALA A 9 -8.01 12.59 -12.05
C ALA A 9 -9.14 12.77 -13.08
N PHE A 10 -9.93 11.71 -13.35
CA PHE A 10 -11.05 11.76 -14.29
C PHE A 10 -12.24 12.60 -13.78
N PHE A 11 -12.25 13.07 -12.53
CA PHE A 11 -13.44 13.69 -11.90
C PHE A 11 -13.26 15.13 -11.36
N GLN A 12 -12.23 15.88 -11.76
CA GLN A 12 -11.92 17.20 -11.15
C GLN A 12 -11.69 17.17 -9.63
N ASP A 13 -11.54 15.98 -9.05
CA ASP A 13 -11.27 15.83 -7.63
C ASP A 13 -9.83 16.19 -7.30
N ARG A 14 -9.61 16.61 -6.06
CA ARG A 14 -8.27 16.89 -5.56
C ARG A 14 -7.58 15.57 -5.26
N VAL A 15 -6.46 15.31 -5.91
CA VAL A 15 -5.62 14.14 -5.66
C VAL A 15 -4.38 14.60 -4.90
N GLY A 16 -3.98 13.85 -3.88
CA GLY A 16 -2.73 14.08 -3.15
C GLY A 16 -2.08 12.74 -2.81
N LEU A 17 -0.86 12.79 -2.29
CA LEU A 17 -0.08 11.60 -1.96
C LEU A 17 0.52 11.73 -0.56
N ILE A 18 0.18 10.78 0.29
CA ILE A 18 0.81 10.54 1.59
C ILE A 18 1.58 9.23 1.48
N THR A 19 2.82 9.23 1.95
CA THR A 19 3.62 8.02 2.11
C THR A 19 3.70 7.68 3.59
N PHE A 20 3.78 6.40 3.91
CA PHE A 20 3.89 5.94 5.27
C PHE A 20 4.84 4.74 5.34
N ASP A 21 5.41 4.55 6.52
CA ASP A 21 6.09 3.34 6.93
C ASP A 21 5.47 2.87 8.27
N ALA A 22 6.06 1.85 8.90
CA ALA A 22 5.58 1.33 10.17
C ALA A 22 5.48 2.37 11.30
N ARG A 23 6.22 3.50 11.21
CA ARG A 23 6.37 4.49 12.29
C ARG A 23 6.03 5.91 11.88
N SER A 24 6.03 6.23 10.59
CA SER A 24 5.98 7.61 10.11
C SER A 24 5.00 7.80 8.97
N ARG A 25 4.50 9.04 8.85
CA ARG A 25 3.56 9.46 7.80
C ARG A 25 4.01 10.81 7.26
N ARG A 26 4.01 10.94 5.94
CA ARG A 26 4.53 12.13 5.25
C ARG A 26 3.64 12.50 4.08
N LEU A 27 3.15 13.74 4.09
CA LEU A 27 2.50 14.31 2.92
C LEU A 27 3.54 14.68 1.87
N LEU A 28 3.69 13.80 0.87
CA LEU A 28 4.61 13.98 -0.24
C LEU A 28 4.07 15.02 -1.25
N VAL A 29 2.79 14.90 -1.61
CA VAL A 29 2.13 15.82 -2.55
C VAL A 29 0.81 16.33 -1.96
N ARG A 30 0.66 17.65 -1.88
CA ARG A 30 -0.57 18.28 -1.36
C ARG A 30 -1.73 18.11 -2.34
N PRO A 31 -2.97 17.89 -1.86
CA PRO A 31 -4.11 17.72 -2.75
C PRO A 31 -4.37 18.90 -3.70
N GLN A 32 -4.25 18.69 -5.01
CA GLN A 32 -4.67 19.64 -6.05
C GLN A 32 -5.47 18.96 -7.15
N VAL A 33 -6.14 19.76 -7.99
CA VAL A 33 -6.99 19.27 -9.09
C VAL A 33 -6.20 19.12 -10.38
N GLY A 34 -6.63 18.19 -11.22
CA GLY A 34 -6.24 18.11 -12.63
C GLY A 34 -5.30 16.95 -12.97
N ARG A 35 -5.34 16.53 -14.24
CA ARG A 35 -4.58 15.38 -14.76
C ARG A 35 -3.07 15.51 -14.55
N ASN A 36 -2.51 16.69 -14.83
CA ASN A 36 -1.07 16.94 -14.63
C ASN A 36 -0.68 16.75 -13.16
N HIS A 37 -1.56 17.06 -12.22
CA HIS A 37 -1.30 16.87 -10.81
C HIS A 37 -1.29 15.39 -10.42
N ALA A 38 -2.19 14.59 -11.00
CA ALA A 38 -2.16 13.14 -10.79
C ALA A 38 -0.90 12.49 -11.37
N ILE A 39 -0.43 12.98 -12.53
CA ILE A 39 0.87 12.57 -13.11
C ILE A 39 2.00 12.95 -12.16
N HIS A 40 2.00 14.17 -11.62
CA HIS A 40 2.99 14.62 -10.64
C HIS A 40 3.02 13.75 -9.37
N CYS A 41 1.86 13.27 -8.89
CA CYS A 41 1.82 12.31 -7.78
C CYS A 41 2.52 10.99 -8.13
N LEU A 42 2.31 10.49 -9.35
CA LEU A 42 2.96 9.27 -9.82
C LEU A 42 4.48 9.44 -9.96
N GLU A 43 4.92 10.56 -10.53
CA GLU A 43 6.34 10.91 -10.66
C GLU A 43 7.01 11.02 -9.28
N ALA A 44 6.39 11.76 -8.35
CA ALA A 44 6.92 11.92 -6.99
C ALA A 44 7.04 10.56 -6.26
N TYR A 45 6.07 9.66 -6.46
CA TYR A 45 6.16 8.30 -5.92
C TYR A 45 7.32 7.51 -6.53
N GLN A 46 7.49 7.57 -7.85
CA GLN A 46 8.58 6.88 -8.55
C GLN A 46 9.96 7.40 -8.11
N ASP A 47 10.10 8.72 -7.96
CA ASP A 47 11.34 9.34 -7.52
C ASP A 47 11.71 8.94 -6.08
N LEU A 48 10.69 8.74 -5.22
CA LEU A 48 10.90 8.21 -3.87
C LEU A 48 11.36 6.75 -3.90
N VAL A 49 10.64 5.88 -4.64
CA VAL A 49 10.95 4.44 -4.72
C VAL A 49 12.32 4.18 -5.35
N LEU A 50 12.74 5.00 -6.31
CA LEU A 50 14.03 4.87 -6.97
C LEU A 50 15.16 5.59 -6.24
N GLU A 51 14.90 6.14 -5.04
CA GLU A 51 15.84 6.93 -4.22
C GLU A 51 16.52 8.08 -5.01
N ARG A 52 15.89 8.57 -6.08
CA ARG A 52 16.48 9.56 -7.01
C ARG A 52 16.55 10.96 -6.42
N SER A 53 15.99 11.16 -5.23
CA SER A 53 15.89 12.46 -4.58
C SER A 53 16.23 12.35 -3.09
N ALA A 54 17.27 13.08 -2.67
CA ALA A 54 17.54 13.37 -1.27
C ALA A 54 16.41 14.25 -0.72
N HIS A 55 15.38 13.63 -0.17
CA HIS A 55 14.22 14.36 0.33
C HIS A 55 14.55 15.02 1.68
N GLU A 56 14.56 16.35 1.73
CA GLU A 56 14.69 17.10 2.99
C GLU A 56 13.65 16.59 4.02
N PRO A 57 14.03 16.47 5.31
CA PRO A 57 13.13 16.06 6.37
C PRO A 57 12.12 17.18 6.63
N ARG A 58 10.96 17.11 5.98
CA ARG A 58 9.79 17.94 6.30
C ARG A 58 8.96 17.24 7.36
N ARG A 59 8.37 18.06 8.25
CA ARG A 59 7.53 17.67 9.41
C ARG A 59 6.85 16.32 9.19
N VAL A 60 7.34 15.34 9.94
CA VAL A 60 6.65 14.09 10.22
C VAL A 60 5.43 14.50 11.05
N ASP A 61 4.23 14.26 10.50
CA ASP A 61 3.04 14.27 11.32
C ASP A 61 2.80 12.82 11.71
N ASP A 62 2.67 12.55 13.00
CA ASP A 62 2.58 11.18 13.51
C ASP A 62 1.22 10.52 13.23
N SER A 63 0.30 11.14 12.47
CA SER A 63 -0.98 10.52 12.11
C SER A 63 -1.60 11.03 10.80
N PHE A 64 -2.41 10.18 10.16
CA PHE A 64 -3.18 10.55 8.95
C PHE A 64 -4.20 11.66 9.22
N LEU A 65 -4.81 11.70 10.40
CA LEU A 65 -5.78 12.73 10.78
C LEU A 65 -5.19 14.15 10.75
N GLY A 66 -3.92 14.30 11.15
CA GLY A 66 -3.22 15.60 11.08
C GLY A 66 -2.97 16.08 9.64
N LEU A 67 -2.82 15.13 8.72
CA LEU A 67 -2.52 15.38 7.31
C LEU A 67 -3.79 15.67 6.48
N LEU A 68 -4.91 15.02 6.82
CA LEU A 68 -6.15 15.10 6.06
C LEU A 68 -7.15 16.08 6.68
N ARG A 69 -7.18 17.32 6.17
CA ARG A 69 -8.03 18.40 6.70
C ARG A 69 -9.49 18.40 6.22
N LYS A 70 -9.83 17.58 5.23
CA LYS A 70 -11.16 17.55 4.61
C LYS A 70 -11.61 16.10 4.42
N PRO A 71 -12.92 15.81 4.56
CA PRO A 71 -13.46 14.50 4.20
C PRO A 71 -12.99 14.11 2.79
N SER A 72 -12.39 12.93 2.67
CA SER A 72 -11.70 12.48 1.47
C SER A 72 -11.85 10.97 1.35
N MET A 73 -11.76 10.46 0.13
CA MET A 73 -11.56 9.03 -0.12
C MET A 73 -10.07 8.71 0.04
N VAL A 74 -9.75 7.68 0.82
CA VAL A 74 -8.39 7.34 1.24
C VAL A 74 -8.12 5.87 0.95
N PRO A 75 -7.71 5.52 -0.28
CA PRO A 75 -7.15 4.21 -0.59
C PRO A 75 -5.77 4.07 0.07
N VAL A 76 -5.62 3.14 1.00
CA VAL A 76 -4.34 2.83 1.64
C VAL A 76 -3.70 1.65 0.94
N VAL A 77 -2.69 1.92 0.12
CA VAL A 77 -2.05 0.92 -0.74
C VAL A 77 -0.74 0.43 -0.12
N SER A 78 -0.66 -0.85 0.23
CA SER A 78 0.54 -1.50 0.76
C SER A 78 0.45 -3.02 0.63
N ASP A 79 1.59 -3.70 0.63
CA ASP A 79 1.66 -5.16 0.79
C ASP A 79 1.70 -5.60 2.27
N PHE A 80 1.81 -4.65 3.21
CA PHE A 80 1.86 -4.86 4.67
C PHE A 80 2.98 -5.81 5.13
N LEU A 81 4.09 -5.85 4.39
CA LEU A 81 5.27 -6.66 4.75
C LEU A 81 6.20 -5.94 5.73
N PHE A 82 5.64 -5.45 6.84
CA PHE A 82 6.40 -4.86 7.94
C PHE A 82 5.93 -5.40 9.29
N GLU A 83 6.71 -5.17 10.34
CA GLU A 83 6.39 -5.63 11.68
C GLU A 83 5.18 -4.89 12.27
N ASP A 84 4.28 -5.65 12.90
CA ASP A 84 3.14 -5.15 13.68
C ASP A 84 2.19 -4.21 12.92
N THR A 85 1.20 -4.79 12.23
CA THR A 85 0.19 -4.04 11.46
C THR A 85 -0.94 -3.47 12.30
N GLU A 86 -1.10 -3.92 13.55
CA GLU A 86 -2.24 -3.59 14.39
C GLU A 86 -2.39 -2.08 14.66
N PRO A 87 -1.33 -1.34 15.06
CA PRO A 87 -1.45 0.10 15.31
C PRO A 87 -1.88 0.88 14.07
N LEU A 88 -1.41 0.47 12.88
CA LEU A 88 -1.82 1.09 11.63
C LEU A 88 -3.30 0.82 11.35
N LEU A 89 -3.76 -0.43 11.48
CA LEU A 89 -5.15 -0.78 11.21
C LEU A 89 -6.12 -0.06 12.17
N GLU A 90 -5.76 0.07 13.45
CA GLU A 90 -6.53 0.86 14.42
C GLU A 90 -6.61 2.34 14.03
N GLU A 91 -5.51 2.92 13.57
CA GLU A 91 -5.49 4.30 13.08
C GLU A 91 -6.36 4.47 11.83
N LEU A 92 -6.32 3.51 10.89
CA LEU A 92 -7.17 3.54 9.70
C LEU A 92 -8.65 3.43 10.06
N LEU A 93 -9.00 2.62 11.07
CA LEU A 93 -10.35 2.52 11.60
C LEU A 93 -10.81 3.87 12.19
N ALA A 94 -9.96 4.51 13.01
CA ALA A 94 -10.26 5.84 13.56
C ALA A 94 -10.44 6.88 12.45
N LEU A 95 -9.60 6.83 11.40
CA LEU A 95 -9.68 7.71 10.24
C LEU A 95 -10.99 7.52 9.46
N ASN A 96 -11.51 6.29 9.39
CA ASN A 96 -12.74 5.94 8.69
C ASN A 96 -14.01 6.59 9.30
N ALA A 97 -13.91 7.15 10.51
CA ALA A 97 -15.01 7.91 11.12
C ALA A 97 -15.29 9.24 10.39
N THR A 98 -14.28 9.83 9.73
CA THR A 98 -14.39 11.13 9.03
C THR A 98 -14.07 11.03 7.53
N HIS A 99 -13.31 10.01 7.13
CA HIS A 99 -12.88 9.79 5.76
C HIS A 99 -13.45 8.48 5.22
N ASP A 100 -13.54 8.37 3.90
CA ASP A 100 -13.90 7.12 3.23
C ASP A 100 -12.62 6.28 3.05
N VAL A 101 -12.29 5.47 4.06
CA VAL A 101 -11.04 4.67 4.09
C VAL A 101 -11.31 3.25 3.59
N PHE A 102 -10.36 2.72 2.82
CA PHE A 102 -10.29 1.30 2.50
C PHE A 102 -8.84 0.88 2.25
N VAL A 103 -8.56 -0.38 2.53
CA VAL A 103 -7.23 -0.97 2.34
C VAL A 103 -7.16 -1.54 0.93
N VAL A 104 -6.05 -1.29 0.26
CA VAL A 104 -5.67 -1.92 -1.01
C VAL A 104 -4.44 -2.77 -0.73
N LEU A 105 -4.67 -4.06 -0.52
CA LEU A 105 -3.63 -5.03 -0.21
C LEU A 105 -2.98 -5.52 -1.51
N ILE A 106 -1.70 -5.24 -1.70
CA ILE A 106 -0.95 -5.74 -2.85
C ILE A 106 -0.45 -7.15 -2.55
N ASP A 107 -0.90 -8.14 -3.32
CA ASP A 107 -0.46 -9.52 -3.17
C ASP A 107 0.98 -9.66 -3.65
N SER A 108 1.88 -9.94 -2.72
CA SER A 108 3.31 -10.04 -2.97
C SER A 108 3.78 -11.48 -3.12
N ARG A 109 2.90 -12.49 -3.04
CA ARG A 109 3.27 -13.92 -3.10
C ARG A 109 4.20 -14.22 -4.28
N HIS A 110 3.86 -13.72 -5.46
CA HIS A 110 4.62 -13.98 -6.69
C HIS A 110 6.07 -13.47 -6.62
N ALA A 111 6.34 -12.39 -5.87
CA ALA A 111 7.68 -11.87 -5.71
C ALA A 111 8.59 -12.80 -4.89
N PHE A 112 8.01 -13.73 -4.13
CA PHE A 112 8.72 -14.70 -3.30
C PHE A 112 8.67 -16.13 -3.85
N GLU A 113 8.16 -16.32 -5.07
CA GLU A 113 8.21 -17.59 -5.80
C GLU A 113 9.60 -17.80 -6.41
N LEU A 114 10.54 -18.21 -5.55
CA LEU A 114 11.94 -18.42 -5.93
C LEU A 114 12.14 -19.80 -6.59
N PRO A 115 13.17 -19.97 -7.44
CA PRO A 115 13.47 -21.25 -8.08
C PRO A 115 13.67 -22.38 -7.07
N GLU A 116 13.30 -23.61 -7.45
CA GLU A 116 13.57 -24.78 -6.61
C GLU A 116 15.08 -25.03 -6.48
N LEU A 117 15.55 -25.04 -5.25
CA LEU A 117 16.93 -25.37 -4.91
C LEU A 117 16.97 -26.77 -4.31
N SER A 118 17.83 -27.63 -4.86
CA SER A 118 17.89 -29.05 -4.49
C SER A 118 18.34 -29.30 -3.05
N ALA A 119 19.30 -28.50 -2.55
CA ALA A 119 19.76 -28.48 -1.16
C ALA A 119 20.74 -27.31 -0.99
N GLY A 120 20.97 -26.91 0.26
CA GLY A 120 22.02 -25.96 0.62
C GLY A 120 21.51 -24.73 1.37
N TRP A 121 22.42 -23.79 1.54
CA TRP A 121 22.20 -22.51 2.19
C TRP A 121 22.20 -21.40 1.15
N VAL A 122 21.24 -20.49 1.27
CA VAL A 122 21.08 -19.30 0.45
C VAL A 122 21.27 -18.09 1.35
N GLU A 123 22.15 -17.18 0.95
CA GLU A 123 22.22 -15.88 1.59
C GLU A 123 21.12 -14.99 0.99
N GLY A 124 20.13 -14.64 1.80
CA GLY A 124 19.12 -13.65 1.48
C GLY A 124 19.54 -12.30 2.04
N CYS A 125 19.54 -11.26 1.21
CA CYS A 125 19.79 -9.89 1.63
C CYS A 125 18.46 -9.13 1.64
N ASP A 126 18.13 -8.53 2.77
CA ASP A 126 17.05 -7.56 2.86
C ASP A 126 17.53 -6.23 2.25
N VAL A 127 16.86 -5.78 1.19
CA VAL A 127 17.20 -4.55 0.47
C VAL A 127 16.97 -3.31 1.33
N GLU A 128 16.04 -3.35 2.28
CA GLU A 128 15.68 -2.18 3.10
C GLU A 128 16.66 -1.95 4.25
N THR A 129 17.13 -3.02 4.89
CA THR A 129 18.04 -2.94 6.04
C THR A 129 19.50 -3.21 5.68
N GLY A 130 19.75 -3.86 4.54
CA GLY A 130 21.06 -4.42 4.17
C GLY A 130 21.46 -5.63 5.01
N GLU A 131 20.56 -6.18 5.84
CA GLU A 131 20.85 -7.38 6.62
C GLU A 131 20.86 -8.63 5.73
N SER A 132 21.97 -9.37 5.79
CA SER A 132 22.05 -10.72 5.24
C SER A 132 21.61 -11.76 6.26
N ARG A 133 20.79 -12.73 5.82
CA ARG A 133 20.44 -13.92 6.59
C ARG A 133 20.70 -15.17 5.78
N LEU A 134 21.23 -16.19 6.45
CA LEU A 134 21.41 -17.50 5.86
C LEU A 134 20.10 -18.29 5.99
N LEU A 135 19.52 -18.66 4.85
CA LEU A 135 18.26 -19.39 4.74
C LEU A 135 18.54 -20.79 4.19
N SER A 136 17.81 -21.80 4.65
CA SER A 136 17.86 -23.11 4.00
C SER A 136 17.08 -23.09 2.67
N ALA A 137 17.39 -24.01 1.76
CA ALA A 137 16.58 -24.23 0.56
C ALA A 137 15.10 -24.55 0.88
N GLU A 138 14.79 -25.09 2.07
CA GLU A 138 13.42 -25.27 2.53
C GLU A 138 12.77 -23.95 2.95
N ASP A 139 13.48 -23.11 3.70
CA ASP A 139 12.97 -21.79 4.11
C ASP A 139 12.63 -20.94 2.90
N VAL A 140 13.50 -20.94 1.89
CA VAL A 140 13.33 -20.24 0.61
C VAL A 140 12.06 -20.71 -0.11
N ARG A 141 11.83 -22.03 -0.20
CA ARG A 141 10.61 -22.58 -0.83
C ARG A 141 9.34 -22.19 -0.10
N ARG A 142 9.41 -21.97 1.22
CA ARG A 142 8.27 -21.59 2.06
C ARG A 142 8.02 -20.10 2.13
N LEU A 143 8.88 -19.25 1.57
CA LEU A 143 8.72 -17.79 1.66
C LEU A 143 7.39 -17.32 1.06
N ALA A 144 7.05 -17.78 -0.15
CA ALA A 144 5.78 -17.43 -0.79
C ALA A 144 4.55 -17.82 0.05
N GLU A 145 4.58 -19.01 0.67
CA GLU A 145 3.50 -19.49 1.53
C GLU A 145 3.40 -18.68 2.83
N ARG A 146 4.55 -18.33 3.42
CA ARG A 146 4.61 -17.50 4.64
C ARG A 146 4.10 -16.09 4.39
N VAL A 147 4.48 -15.49 3.26
CA VAL A 147 4.01 -14.17 2.82
C VAL A 147 2.51 -14.20 2.58
N ALA A 148 2.01 -15.21 1.87
CA ALA A 148 0.57 -15.36 1.66
C ALA A 148 -0.19 -15.50 2.99
N ALA A 149 0.27 -16.38 3.89
CA ALA A 149 -0.37 -16.58 5.19
C ALA A 149 -0.33 -15.32 6.07
N TRP A 150 0.75 -14.55 6.02
CA TRP A 150 0.85 -13.26 6.71
C TRP A 150 -0.19 -12.27 6.16
N GLN A 151 -0.24 -12.10 4.83
CA GLN A 151 -1.17 -11.19 4.18
C GLN A 151 -2.64 -11.60 4.38
N ASP A 152 -2.93 -12.91 4.40
CA ASP A 152 -4.25 -13.44 4.77
C ASP A 152 -4.63 -13.05 6.22
N GLY A 153 -3.67 -13.06 7.14
CA GLY A 153 -3.84 -12.60 8.51
C GLY A 153 -4.15 -11.10 8.60
N VAL A 154 -3.41 -10.27 7.87
CA VAL A 154 -3.64 -8.82 7.80
C VAL A 154 -5.02 -8.51 7.22
N GLU A 155 -5.42 -9.19 6.15
CA GLU A 155 -6.75 -9.06 5.54
C GLU A 155 -7.85 -9.43 6.53
N ALA A 156 -7.70 -10.58 7.22
CA ALA A 156 -8.65 -11.03 8.23
C ALA A 156 -8.77 -10.05 9.41
N GLN A 157 -7.65 -9.48 9.87
CA GLN A 157 -7.64 -8.48 10.94
C GLN A 157 -8.34 -7.19 10.52
N ALA A 158 -8.02 -6.67 9.33
CA ALA A 158 -8.65 -5.46 8.79
C ALA A 158 -10.17 -5.64 8.62
N VAL A 159 -10.60 -6.77 8.05
CA VAL A 159 -12.02 -7.10 7.91
C VAL A 159 -12.70 -7.28 9.27
N GLY A 160 -12.02 -7.92 10.24
CA GLY A 160 -12.51 -8.07 11.61
C GLY A 160 -12.72 -6.74 12.35
N LEU A 161 -11.91 -5.73 12.04
CA LEU A 161 -12.08 -4.35 12.51
C LEU A 161 -13.16 -3.56 11.75
N GLY A 162 -13.72 -4.12 10.67
CA GLY A 162 -14.74 -3.47 9.84
C GLY A 162 -14.17 -2.59 8.73
N LEU A 163 -12.88 -2.71 8.40
CA LEU A 163 -12.30 -2.06 7.23
C LEU A 163 -12.63 -2.86 5.96
N GLU A 164 -12.95 -2.15 4.88
CA GLU A 164 -13.07 -2.79 3.56
C GLU A 164 -11.67 -2.99 2.96
N VAL A 165 -11.42 -4.19 2.45
CA VAL A 165 -10.14 -4.59 1.84
C VAL A 165 -10.36 -4.95 0.37
N LEU A 166 -9.50 -4.40 -0.50
CA LEU A 166 -9.38 -4.78 -1.90
C LEU A 166 -8.00 -5.41 -2.11
N ARG A 167 -7.95 -6.73 -2.28
CA ARG A 167 -6.70 -7.45 -2.60
C ARG A 167 -6.45 -7.48 -4.10
N LEU A 168 -5.24 -7.06 -4.50
CA LEU A 168 -4.85 -6.93 -5.91
C LEU A 168 -3.62 -7.80 -6.20
N GLY A 169 -3.73 -8.66 -7.21
CA GLY A 169 -2.63 -9.48 -7.71
C GLY A 169 -1.78 -8.80 -8.80
N ALA A 170 -0.77 -9.51 -9.29
CA ALA A 170 0.18 -9.02 -10.30
C ALA A 170 -0.38 -8.92 -11.73
N ASP A 171 -1.57 -9.47 -12.01
CA ASP A 171 -2.20 -9.41 -13.32
C ASP A 171 -2.77 -8.01 -13.60
N ALA A 172 -2.17 -7.29 -14.55
CA ALA A 172 -2.51 -5.90 -14.87
C ALA A 172 -3.92 -5.71 -15.45
N GLU A 173 -4.44 -6.66 -16.24
CA GLU A 173 -5.79 -6.56 -16.81
C GLU A 173 -6.83 -6.77 -15.71
N ARG A 174 -6.61 -7.81 -14.90
CA ARG A 174 -7.48 -8.13 -13.75
C ARG A 174 -7.45 -7.01 -12.71
N PHE A 175 -6.28 -6.41 -12.47
CA PHE A 175 -6.09 -5.28 -11.57
C PHE A 175 -7.01 -4.10 -11.92
N HIS A 176 -7.06 -3.70 -13.20
CA HIS A 176 -7.86 -2.56 -13.61
C HIS A 176 -9.36 -2.80 -13.37
N HIS A 177 -9.86 -3.97 -13.78
CA HIS A 177 -11.25 -4.36 -13.59
C HIS A 177 -11.65 -4.39 -12.12
N GLN A 178 -10.84 -5.05 -11.28
CA GLN A 178 -11.12 -5.17 -9.83
C GLN A 178 -11.21 -3.80 -9.14
N VAL A 179 -10.32 -2.86 -9.48
CA VAL A 179 -10.36 -1.51 -8.92
C VAL A 179 -11.60 -0.75 -9.36
N VAL A 180 -11.97 -0.83 -10.65
CA VAL A 180 -13.14 -0.12 -11.20
C VAL A 180 -14.43 -0.64 -10.57
N ASP A 181 -14.62 -1.96 -10.53
CA ASP A 181 -15.82 -2.59 -9.97
C ASP A 181 -15.97 -2.25 -8.48
N PHE A 182 -14.88 -2.36 -7.73
CA PHE A 182 -14.87 -2.02 -6.30
C PHE A 182 -15.26 -0.56 -6.04
N LEU A 183 -14.70 0.39 -6.80
CA LEU A 183 -15.04 1.81 -6.67
C LEU A 183 -16.49 2.10 -7.08
N ALA A 184 -17.01 1.41 -8.09
CA ALA A 184 -18.40 1.54 -8.51
C ALA A 184 -19.37 1.06 -7.41
N ASP A 185 -19.12 -0.11 -6.84
CA ASP A 185 -19.93 -0.69 -5.76
C ASP A 185 -19.91 0.15 -4.49
N ARG A 186 -18.76 0.74 -4.14
CA ARG A 186 -18.65 1.69 -3.02
C ARG A 186 -19.50 2.93 -3.26
N ARG A 187 -19.46 3.48 -4.47
CA ARG A 187 -20.22 4.69 -4.82
C ARG A 187 -21.74 4.45 -4.75
N LEU A 188 -22.19 3.23 -5.03
CA LEU A 188 -23.60 2.85 -4.90
C LEU A 188 -24.03 2.69 -3.44
N ARG A 189 -23.15 2.15 -2.58
CA ARG A 189 -23.45 1.91 -1.14
C ARG A 189 -23.40 3.16 -0.26
N LYS A 190 -22.64 4.19 -0.65
CA LYS A 190 -22.45 5.44 0.12
C LYS A 190 -23.30 6.63 -0.37
N ARG A 191 -24.32 6.38 -1.19
CA ARG A 191 -25.36 7.35 -1.58
C ARG A 191 -26.61 7.17 -0.73
#